data_AF-A0A7V6UCX2-F1
#
_entry.id   AF-A0A7V6UCX2-F1
#
_cell.length_a   1.000
_cell.length_b   1.000
_cell.length_c   1.000
_cell.angle_alpha   90.00
_cell.angle_beta   90.00
_cell.angle_gamma   90.00
#
_symmetry.space_group_name_H-M   'P 1'
#
loop_
_entity.id
_entity.type
_entity.pdbx_description
1 polymer ?
#
loop_
_entity_poly.entity_id
_entity_poly.type
_entity_poly.pdbx_seq_one_letter_code
_entity_poly.pdbx_strand_id
1 'polypeptide(L)'
;MLIIKNEDFKQLSVFDQLLPKSCLELKGELAVIDKILDDESLLAPFIEKFNSKCGRHSTPVDTYIRMMYLKFRYNLGYETLCKEVSDSISWKVFCHIPVCADVPDYTTLAKLTKRFGEDTLEKLNSLILQKALEKKLIKAKKIRIDTTVIKSNIHHPTDASLLSDGVKVLTRLVKKVKDAGIAVKSEFQDRTRTVKKGY
;
A
#
# COMPACT_ATOMS: atom_id res chain seq x y z
N MET A 1 3.12 -14.79 15.79
CA MET A 1 3.07 -13.74 16.83
C MET A 1 3.46 -12.39 16.24
N LEU A 2 2.73 -11.32 16.57
CA LEU A 2 3.04 -9.95 16.10
C LEU A 2 4.09 -9.32 17.01
N ILE A 3 5.15 -8.77 16.42
CA ILE A 3 6.15 -7.96 17.12
C ILE A 3 5.85 -6.49 16.82
N ILE A 4 5.79 -5.66 17.87
CA ILE A 4 5.46 -4.23 17.74
C ILE A 4 6.72 -3.44 17.42
N LYS A 5 7.73 -3.54 18.27
CA LYS A 5 9.04 -2.87 18.13
C LYS A 5 10.13 -3.88 17.89
N ASN A 6 11.13 -3.49 17.11
CA ASN A 6 12.32 -4.33 16.96
C ASN A 6 13.21 -4.18 18.19
N GLU A 7 13.12 -5.13 19.13
CA GLU A 7 13.94 -5.11 20.35
C GLU A 7 15.43 -5.34 20.04
N ASP A 8 15.74 -6.08 18.98
CA ASP A 8 17.11 -6.33 18.53
C ASP A 8 17.81 -5.04 18.08
N PHE A 9 17.06 -4.01 17.65
CA PHE A 9 17.63 -2.70 17.34
C PHE A 9 18.01 -1.90 18.59
N LYS A 10 17.34 -2.13 19.73
CA LYS A 10 17.73 -1.49 20.99
C LYS A 10 19.04 -2.06 21.54
N GLN A 11 19.32 -3.34 21.26
CA GLN A 11 20.54 -4.01 21.66
C GLN A 11 21.51 -4.09 20.48
N LEU A 12 22.14 -2.96 20.16
CA LEU A 12 23.15 -2.85 19.10
C LEU A 12 24.24 -3.92 19.30
N SER A 13 24.52 -4.66 18.23
CA SER A 13 25.57 -5.67 18.23
C SER A 13 26.94 -5.02 18.43
N VAL A 14 27.93 -5.82 18.83
CA VAL A 14 29.32 -5.35 19.01
C VAL A 14 29.84 -4.69 17.72
N PHE A 15 29.42 -5.19 16.55
CA PHE A 15 29.78 -4.62 15.26
C PHE A 15 29.12 -3.28 14.99
N ASP A 16 27.86 -3.10 15.38
CA ASP A 16 27.16 -1.82 15.23
C ASP A 16 27.80 -0.73 16.09
N GLN A 17 28.33 -1.08 17.27
CA GLN A 17 29.03 -0.15 18.16
C GLN A 17 30.39 0.30 17.64
N LEU A 18 30.99 -0.48 16.73
CA LEU A 18 32.27 -0.15 16.10
C LEU A 18 32.12 0.90 14.99
N LEU A 19 30.89 1.13 14.51
CA LEU A 19 30.63 2.12 13.47
C LEU A 19 30.76 3.55 14.02
N PRO A 20 31.25 4.50 13.21
CA PRO A 20 31.23 5.91 13.60
C PRO A 20 29.79 6.37 13.89
N LYS A 21 29.59 7.13 14.97
CA LYS A 21 28.27 7.65 15.36
C LYS A 21 27.59 8.41 14.20
N SER A 22 28.38 9.09 13.38
CA SER A 22 27.90 9.80 12.18
C SER A 22 27.18 8.91 11.16
N CYS A 23 27.45 7.61 11.14
CA CYS A 23 26.78 6.64 10.27
C CYS A 23 25.45 6.14 10.84
N LEU A 24 25.28 6.23 12.16
CA LEU A 24 24.06 5.85 12.88
C LEU A 24 23.12 7.06 13.09
N GLU A 25 23.60 8.27 12.84
CA GLU A 25 22.81 9.48 12.95
C GLU A 25 21.94 9.71 11.70
N LEU A 26 20.63 9.67 11.90
CA LEU A 26 19.67 10.10 10.88
C LEU A 26 19.75 11.63 10.69
N LYS A 27 19.72 12.06 9.44
CA LYS A 27 19.79 13.49 9.07
C LYS A 27 18.59 13.91 8.24
N GLY A 28 18.25 15.20 8.32
CA GLY A 28 17.21 15.83 7.50
C GLY A 28 15.81 15.26 7.73
N GLU A 29 15.12 14.96 6.63
CA GLU A 29 13.73 14.48 6.61
C GLU A 29 13.54 13.20 7.44
N LEU A 30 14.44 12.23 7.32
CA LEU A 30 14.30 10.92 7.98
C LEU A 30 14.34 11.04 9.50
N ALA A 31 15.15 11.94 10.06
CA ALA A 31 15.21 12.17 11.50
C ALA A 31 13.92 12.81 12.07
N VAL A 32 13.23 13.61 11.25
CA VAL A 32 11.95 14.21 11.64
C VAL A 32 10.85 13.16 11.61
N ILE A 33 10.82 12.34 10.55
CA ILE A 33 9.83 11.28 10.38
C ILE A 33 10.02 10.18 11.42
N ASP A 34 11.26 9.81 11.73
CA ASP A 34 11.61 8.85 12.78
C ASP A 34 10.96 9.21 14.12
N LYS A 35 11.13 10.46 14.56
CA LYS A 35 10.49 10.99 15.79
C LYS A 35 8.97 10.99 15.75
N ILE A 36 8.36 11.07 14.57
CA ILE A 36 6.90 11.01 14.42
C ILE A 36 6.44 9.56 14.52
N LEU A 37 7.17 8.63 13.90
CA LEU A 37 6.83 7.21 13.87
C LEU A 37 7.13 6.48 15.20
N ASP A 38 8.02 7.02 16.04
CA ASP A 38 8.32 6.47 17.37
C ASP A 38 7.16 6.52 18.36
N ASP A 39 6.11 7.28 18.05
CA ASP A 39 4.93 7.41 18.88
C ASP A 39 4.07 6.13 18.82
N GLU A 40 4.11 5.35 19.91
CA GLU A 40 3.42 4.06 20.05
C GLU A 40 1.91 4.13 19.79
N SER A 41 1.29 5.30 19.98
CA SER A 41 -0.14 5.45 19.72
C SER A 41 -0.49 5.31 18.23
N LEU A 42 0.48 5.46 17.31
CA LEU A 42 0.31 5.15 15.89
C LEU A 42 0.20 3.65 15.62
N LEU A 43 0.74 2.82 16.51
CA LEU A 43 0.75 1.37 16.37
C LEU A 43 -0.52 0.71 16.95
N ALA A 44 -1.32 1.45 17.72
CA ALA A 44 -2.54 0.96 18.36
C ALA A 44 -3.51 0.22 17.40
N PRO A 45 -3.79 0.70 16.17
CA PRO A 45 -4.69 0.00 15.24
C PRO A 45 -4.18 -1.38 14.82
N PHE A 46 -2.85 -1.56 14.77
CA PHE A 46 -2.23 -2.83 14.41
C PHE A 46 -2.28 -3.81 15.57
N ILE A 47 -2.11 -3.32 16.80
CA ILE A 47 -2.21 -4.12 18.02
C ILE A 47 -3.62 -4.68 18.14
N GLU A 48 -4.65 -3.84 18.08
CA GLU A 48 -6.04 -4.28 18.27
C GLU A 48 -6.46 -5.37 17.26
N LYS A 49 -6.05 -5.23 16.00
CA LYS A 49 -6.52 -6.09 14.90
C LYS A 49 -5.67 -7.35 14.71
N PHE A 50 -4.40 -7.35 15.11
CA PHE A 50 -3.45 -8.42 14.77
C PHE A 50 -2.70 -9.03 15.97
N ASN A 51 -3.15 -8.78 17.20
CA ASN A 51 -2.58 -9.37 18.43
C ASN A 51 -2.80 -10.89 18.50
N SER A 52 -1.94 -11.63 17.79
CA SER A 52 -1.87 -13.09 17.88
C SER A 52 -0.76 -13.49 18.86
N LYS A 53 -1.14 -14.22 19.90
CA LYS A 53 -0.24 -14.71 20.97
C LYS A 53 0.56 -15.96 20.59
N CYS A 54 0.29 -16.57 19.44
CA CYS A 54 0.90 -17.84 19.02
C CYS A 54 1.54 -17.77 17.62
N GLY A 55 2.48 -18.68 17.33
CA GLY A 55 3.13 -18.85 16.02
C GLY A 55 4.39 -18.00 15.80
N ARG A 56 5.10 -18.25 14.68
CA ARG A 56 6.36 -17.60 14.32
C ARG A 56 6.28 -16.07 14.41
N HIS A 57 7.32 -15.46 14.94
CA HIS A 57 7.48 -14.00 14.95
C HIS A 57 7.47 -13.46 13.51
N SER A 58 6.55 -12.55 13.23
CA SER A 58 6.58 -11.79 11.97
C SER A 58 7.56 -10.63 12.08
N THR A 59 7.90 -10.03 10.93
CA THR A 59 8.60 -8.74 10.88
C THR A 59 7.93 -7.74 11.83
N PRO A 60 8.70 -6.97 12.62
CA PRO A 60 8.16 -5.93 13.48
C PRO A 60 7.31 -4.92 12.71
N VAL A 61 6.17 -4.53 13.28
CA VAL A 61 5.25 -3.57 12.64
C VAL A 61 5.93 -2.21 12.43
N ASP A 62 6.72 -1.77 13.40
CA ASP A 62 7.51 -0.54 13.31
C ASP A 62 8.45 -0.55 12.09
N THR A 63 9.26 -1.61 11.93
CA THR A 63 10.11 -1.82 10.74
C THR A 63 9.30 -1.82 9.45
N TYR A 64 8.15 -2.51 9.43
CA TYR A 64 7.28 -2.55 8.26
C TYR A 64 6.77 -1.16 7.87
N ILE A 65 6.26 -0.36 8.82
CA ILE A 65 5.73 0.98 8.54
C ILE A 65 6.83 1.89 7.98
N ARG A 66 8.04 1.82 8.54
CA ARG A 66 9.20 2.59 8.09
C ARG A 66 9.64 2.18 6.68
N MET A 67 9.66 0.88 6.38
CA MET A 67 9.90 0.40 5.01
C MET A 67 8.80 0.87 4.05
N MET A 68 7.54 0.86 4.46
CA MET A 68 6.44 1.37 3.63
C MET A 68 6.56 2.88 3.39
N TYR A 69 6.98 3.66 4.39
CA TYR A 69 7.28 5.09 4.21
C TYR A 69 8.29 5.31 3.09
N LEU A 70 9.44 4.63 3.13
CA LEU A 70 10.47 4.73 2.08
C LEU A 70 9.92 4.32 0.72
N LYS A 71 9.16 3.22 0.68
CA LYS A 71 8.51 2.73 -0.53
C LYS A 71 7.63 3.81 -1.18
N PHE A 72 6.78 4.46 -0.41
CA PHE A 72 5.88 5.51 -0.91
C PHE A 72 6.65 6.79 -1.26
N ARG A 73 7.57 7.22 -0.39
CA ARG A 73 8.31 8.48 -0.54
C ARG A 73 9.19 8.53 -1.78
N TYR A 74 9.79 7.39 -2.13
CA TYR A 74 10.67 7.22 -3.29
C TYR A 74 10.03 6.46 -4.45
N ASN A 75 8.73 6.16 -4.35
CA ASN A 75 7.97 5.41 -5.37
C ASN A 75 8.64 4.09 -5.80
N LEU A 76 9.09 3.29 -4.83
CA LEU A 76 9.83 2.05 -5.06
C LEU A 76 8.89 0.84 -5.17
N GLY A 77 9.33 -0.17 -5.94
CA GLY A 77 8.82 -1.53 -5.86
C GLY A 77 9.30 -2.25 -4.60
N TYR A 78 8.68 -3.37 -4.23
CA TYR A 78 9.09 -4.13 -3.03
C TYR A 78 10.51 -4.71 -3.15
N GLU A 79 10.88 -5.25 -4.31
CA GLU A 79 12.24 -5.80 -4.51
C GLU A 79 13.31 -4.71 -4.46
N THR A 80 13.08 -3.59 -5.14
CA THR A 80 13.99 -2.44 -5.12
C THR A 80 14.13 -1.89 -3.71
N LEU A 81 13.03 -1.76 -2.97
CA LEU A 81 13.05 -1.33 -1.58
C LEU A 81 13.96 -2.22 -0.71
N CYS A 82 13.82 -3.54 -0.79
CA CYS A 82 14.65 -4.46 0.00
C CYS A 82 16.14 -4.33 -0.35
N LYS A 83 16.48 -4.17 -1.64
CA LYS A 83 17.86 -3.96 -2.10
C LYS A 83 18.45 -2.67 -1.56
N GLU A 84 17.77 -1.55 -1.78
CA GLU A 84 18.24 -0.24 -1.34
C GLU A 84 18.35 -0.13 0.18
N VAL A 85 17.41 -0.72 0.93
CA VAL A 85 17.50 -0.80 2.40
C VAL A 85 18.67 -1.70 2.83
N SER A 86 18.98 -2.76 2.08
CA SER A 86 20.13 -3.61 2.37
C SER A 86 21.46 -2.88 2.15
N ASP A 87 21.54 -2.05 1.11
CA ASP A 87 22.76 -1.36 0.69
C ASP A 87 23.03 -0.07 1.51
N SER A 88 21.97 0.55 2.05
CA SER A 88 22.06 1.83 2.78
C SER A 88 21.96 1.64 4.29
N ILE A 89 23.07 1.91 5.01
CA ILE A 89 23.10 1.91 6.48
C ILE A 89 22.07 2.89 7.05
N SER A 90 21.97 4.09 6.49
CA SER A 90 21.01 5.11 6.93
C SER A 90 19.56 4.61 6.82
N TRP A 91 19.25 3.80 5.81
CA TRP A 91 17.90 3.24 5.63
C TRP A 91 17.66 2.05 6.55
N LYS A 92 18.68 1.22 6.83
CA LYS A 92 18.60 0.19 7.88
C LYS A 92 18.32 0.83 9.24
N VAL A 93 19.07 1.86 9.61
CA VAL A 93 18.89 2.62 10.84
C VAL A 93 17.49 3.22 10.90
N PHE A 94 17.02 3.88 9.83
CA PHE A 94 15.66 4.43 9.79
C PHE A 94 14.58 3.34 9.92
N CYS A 95 14.80 2.14 9.40
CA CYS A 95 13.86 1.03 9.52
C CYS A 95 14.00 0.25 10.82
N HIS A 96 14.87 0.68 11.75
CA HIS A 96 15.22 -0.05 12.96
C HIS A 96 15.66 -1.50 12.66
N ILE A 97 16.48 -1.67 11.64
CA ILE A 97 17.13 -2.94 11.29
C ILE A 97 18.60 -2.81 11.72
N PRO A 98 19.13 -3.70 12.58
CA PRO A 98 20.57 -3.72 12.90
C PRO A 98 21.41 -3.82 11.63
N VAL A 99 22.61 -3.21 11.60
CA VAL A 99 23.37 -3.09 10.35
C VAL A 99 23.76 -4.47 9.81
N CYS A 100 24.10 -5.39 10.72
CA CYS A 100 24.42 -6.78 10.41
C CYS A 100 23.20 -7.70 10.25
N ALA A 101 21.97 -7.22 10.45
CA ALA A 101 20.78 -8.04 10.28
C ALA A 101 20.29 -8.06 8.82
N ASP A 102 19.66 -9.18 8.47
CA ASP A 102 19.01 -9.35 7.18
C ASP A 102 17.74 -8.49 7.08
N VAL A 103 17.57 -7.88 5.90
CA VAL A 103 16.36 -7.12 5.59
C VAL A 103 15.21 -8.10 5.31
N PRO A 104 13.97 -7.80 5.73
CA PRO A 104 12.81 -8.63 5.40
C PRO A 104 12.66 -8.84 3.90
N ASP A 105 12.35 -10.08 3.51
CA ASP A 105 12.14 -10.42 2.11
C ASP A 105 10.91 -9.71 1.51
N TYR A 106 10.97 -9.39 0.21
CA TYR A 106 9.93 -8.65 -0.50
C TYR A 106 8.57 -9.40 -0.45
N THR A 107 8.59 -10.73 -0.49
CA THR A 107 7.36 -11.53 -0.38
C THR A 107 6.72 -11.41 1.00
N THR A 108 7.54 -11.21 2.04
CA THR A 108 7.07 -11.02 3.42
C THR A 108 6.36 -9.68 3.54
N LEU A 109 6.95 -8.62 2.98
CA LEU A 109 6.32 -7.30 2.93
C LEU A 109 4.99 -7.33 2.19
N ALA A 110 4.94 -7.94 1.00
CA ALA A 110 3.71 -8.06 0.23
C ALA A 110 2.59 -8.83 0.99
N LYS A 111 2.95 -9.92 1.68
CA LYS A 111 2.01 -10.66 2.54
C LYS A 111 1.52 -9.83 3.72
N LEU A 112 2.41 -9.06 4.35
CA LEU A 112 2.06 -8.16 5.45
C LEU A 112 1.14 -7.03 4.98
N THR A 113 1.42 -6.40 3.85
CA THR A 113 0.53 -5.38 3.27
C THR A 113 -0.87 -5.93 3.04
N LYS A 114 -0.97 -7.11 2.43
CA LYS A 114 -2.26 -7.78 2.22
C LYS A 114 -2.95 -8.15 3.53
N ARG A 115 -2.19 -8.57 4.55
CA ARG A 115 -2.72 -8.94 5.86
C ARG A 115 -3.25 -7.73 6.62
N PHE A 116 -2.52 -6.61 6.60
CA PHE A 116 -2.94 -5.38 7.29
C PHE A 116 -4.15 -4.76 6.59
N GLY A 117 -4.22 -4.85 5.27
CA GLY A 117 -5.37 -4.41 4.50
C GLY A 117 -5.55 -2.88 4.47
N GLU A 118 -6.47 -2.43 3.64
CA GLU A 118 -6.71 -1.00 3.39
C GLU A 118 -7.28 -0.31 4.63
N ASP A 119 -8.26 -0.89 5.32
CA ASP A 119 -8.89 -0.27 6.50
C ASP A 119 -7.89 0.12 7.58
N THR A 120 -6.86 -0.72 7.80
CA THR A 120 -5.86 -0.47 8.86
C THR A 120 -4.92 0.66 8.44
N LEU A 121 -4.60 0.74 7.15
CA LEU A 121 -3.80 1.83 6.58
C LEU A 121 -4.56 3.15 6.62
N GLU A 122 -5.86 3.15 6.30
CA GLU A 122 -6.71 4.34 6.41
C GLU A 122 -6.79 4.85 7.85
N LYS A 123 -6.94 3.95 8.83
CA LYS A 123 -6.90 4.30 10.26
C LYS A 123 -5.55 4.89 10.66
N LEU A 124 -4.44 4.27 10.23
CA LEU A 124 -3.10 4.79 10.48
C LEU A 124 -2.94 6.20 9.90
N ASN A 125 -3.33 6.40 8.64
CA ASN A 125 -3.24 7.70 7.99
C ASN A 125 -4.09 8.76 8.71
N SER A 126 -5.30 8.39 9.13
CA SER A 126 -6.19 9.26 9.91
C SER A 126 -5.55 9.69 11.24
N LEU A 127 -4.91 8.77 11.96
CA LEU A 127 -4.19 9.08 13.19
C LEU A 127 -2.99 9.99 12.96
N ILE A 128 -2.22 9.76 11.88
CA ILE A 128 -1.09 10.64 11.52
C ILE A 128 -1.59 12.06 11.24
N LEU A 129 -2.69 12.20 10.48
CA LEU A 129 -3.30 13.50 10.18
C LEU A 129 -3.80 14.19 11.45
N GLN A 130 -4.47 13.46 12.35
CA GLN A 130 -4.94 14.00 13.61
C GLN A 130 -3.78 14.55 14.45
N LYS A 131 -2.69 13.78 14.61
CA LYS A 131 -1.51 14.25 15.34
C LYS A 131 -0.84 15.44 14.68
N ALA A 132 -0.80 15.48 13.35
CA ALA A 132 -0.24 16.61 12.62
C ALA A 132 -1.10 17.89 12.81
N LEU A 133 -2.42 17.75 12.95
CA LEU A 133 -3.31 18.85 13.31
C LEU A 133 -3.09 19.31 14.77
N GLU A 134 -2.99 18.39 15.72
CA GLU A 134 -2.72 18.70 17.14
C GLU A 134 -1.39 19.46 17.30
N LYS A 135 -0.35 19.03 16.58
CA LYS A 135 0.96 19.71 16.52
C LYS A 135 0.95 21.00 15.70
N LYS A 136 -0.21 21.42 15.16
CA LYS A 136 -0.39 22.61 14.31
C LYS A 136 0.52 22.64 13.07
N LEU A 137 0.93 21.46 12.58
CA LEU A 137 1.77 21.32 11.38
C LEU A 137 0.95 21.54 10.11
N ILE A 138 -0.33 21.16 10.13
CA ILE A 138 -1.25 21.31 9.00
C ILE A 138 -2.14 22.53 9.24
N LYS A 139 -2.11 23.49 8.30
CA LYS A 139 -3.05 24.60 8.25
C LYS A 139 -4.15 24.27 7.24
N ALA A 140 -5.32 23.87 7.71
CA ALA A 140 -6.47 23.46 6.89
C ALA A 140 -7.12 24.59 6.04
N LYS A 141 -6.44 25.74 5.86
CA LYS A 141 -6.99 26.89 5.12
C LYS A 141 -7.01 26.68 3.61
N LYS A 142 -6.15 25.82 3.06
CA LYS A 142 -6.06 25.53 1.63
C LYS A 142 -5.73 24.06 1.42
N ILE A 143 -6.58 23.36 0.66
CA ILE A 143 -6.35 21.98 0.22
C ILE A 143 -5.87 22.05 -1.23
N ARG A 144 -4.70 21.47 -1.52
CA ARG A 144 -4.20 21.31 -2.89
C ARG A 144 -4.41 19.85 -3.27
N ILE A 145 -5.22 19.62 -4.30
CA ILE A 145 -5.50 18.29 -4.84
C ILE A 145 -4.71 18.18 -6.13
N ASP A 146 -3.80 17.20 -6.20
CA ASP A 146 -3.10 16.86 -7.44
C ASP A 146 -3.84 15.69 -8.10
N THR A 147 -4.72 15.99 -9.04
CA THR A 147 -5.41 14.97 -9.83
C THR A 147 -4.51 14.51 -10.97
N THR A 148 -3.90 13.33 -10.82
CA THR A 148 -3.23 12.66 -11.94
C THR A 148 -4.28 11.96 -12.81
N VAL A 149 -4.33 12.31 -14.11
CA VAL A 149 -5.21 11.64 -15.06
C VAL A 149 -4.59 10.30 -15.42
N ILE A 150 -5.10 9.23 -14.83
CA ILE A 150 -4.75 7.86 -15.24
C ILE A 150 -5.61 7.53 -16.46
N LYS A 151 -5.01 7.00 -17.53
CA LYS A 151 -5.76 6.39 -18.62
C LYS A 151 -6.57 5.24 -18.02
N SER A 152 -7.86 5.47 -17.83
CA SER A 152 -8.77 4.40 -17.47
C SER A 152 -8.72 3.33 -18.56
N ASN A 153 -8.88 2.05 -18.19
CA ASN A 153 -8.88 0.92 -19.14
C ASN A 153 -10.18 0.91 -19.97
N ILE A 154 -10.41 2.01 -20.67
CA ILE A 154 -11.55 2.26 -21.53
C ILE A 154 -10.94 2.55 -22.89
N HIS A 155 -11.39 1.82 -23.90
CA HIS A 155 -11.09 2.16 -25.27
C HIS A 155 -11.70 3.55 -25.58
N HIS A 156 -11.07 4.30 -26.49
CA HIS A 156 -11.53 5.63 -26.83
C HIS A 156 -12.99 5.57 -27.32
N PRO A 157 -13.91 6.40 -26.78
CA PRO A 157 -15.28 6.39 -27.24
C PRO A 157 -15.30 6.91 -28.68
N THR A 158 -15.72 6.06 -29.61
CA THR A 158 -16.13 6.45 -30.95
C THR A 158 -17.62 6.17 -31.04
N ASP A 159 -18.35 6.92 -31.88
CA ASP A 159 -19.80 6.71 -32.05
C ASP A 159 -20.11 5.26 -32.43
N ALA A 160 -19.23 4.70 -33.27
CA ALA A 160 -19.19 3.29 -33.55
C ALA A 160 -19.06 2.51 -32.22
N SER A 161 -17.93 2.58 -31.51
CA SER A 161 -17.64 1.65 -30.40
C SER A 161 -18.72 1.70 -29.30
N LEU A 162 -19.34 2.87 -29.10
CA LEU A 162 -20.47 3.06 -28.20
C LEU A 162 -21.72 2.28 -28.66
N LEU A 163 -22.06 2.32 -29.96
CA LEU A 163 -23.12 1.49 -30.54
C LEU A 163 -22.81 0.00 -30.41
N SER A 164 -21.55 -0.40 -30.60
CA SER A 164 -21.15 -1.79 -30.40
C SER A 164 -21.37 -2.27 -28.98
N ASP A 165 -21.05 -1.44 -27.99
CA ASP A 165 -21.26 -1.79 -26.60
C ASP A 165 -22.74 -1.80 -26.23
N GLY A 166 -23.53 -0.86 -26.76
CA GLY A 166 -24.99 -0.87 -26.65
C GLY A 166 -25.61 -2.18 -27.14
N VAL A 167 -25.20 -2.65 -28.34
CA VAL A 167 -25.67 -3.93 -28.89
C VAL A 167 -25.27 -5.11 -28.00
N LYS A 168 -24.04 -5.14 -27.48
CA LYS A 168 -23.59 -6.20 -26.54
C LYS A 168 -24.44 -6.22 -25.26
N VAL A 169 -24.72 -5.05 -24.68
CA VAL A 169 -25.50 -4.92 -23.44
C VAL A 169 -26.95 -5.38 -23.67
N LEU A 170 -27.58 -4.91 -24.76
CA LEU A 170 -28.95 -5.32 -25.13
C LEU A 170 -29.04 -6.83 -25.36
N THR A 171 -28.12 -7.41 -26.15
CA THR A 171 -28.08 -8.86 -26.37
C THR A 171 -27.90 -9.64 -25.07
N ARG A 172 -27.06 -9.17 -24.15
CA ARG A 172 -26.84 -9.81 -22.84
C ARG A 172 -28.10 -9.76 -21.97
N LEU A 173 -28.82 -8.65 -21.97
CA LEU A 173 -30.07 -8.49 -21.23
C LEU A 173 -31.17 -9.41 -21.79
N VAL A 174 -31.33 -9.44 -23.12
CA VAL A 174 -32.31 -10.32 -23.76
C VAL A 174 -32.00 -11.80 -23.48
N LYS A 175 -30.73 -12.21 -23.51
CA LYS A 175 -30.33 -13.58 -23.11
C LYS A 175 -30.71 -13.87 -21.67
N LYS A 176 -30.40 -12.98 -20.73
CA LYS A 176 -30.80 -13.15 -19.31
C LYS A 176 -32.31 -13.28 -19.12
N VAL A 177 -33.10 -12.49 -19.85
CA VAL A 177 -34.57 -12.53 -19.79
C VAL A 177 -35.10 -13.87 -20.33
N LYS A 178 -34.52 -14.38 -21.43
CA LYS A 178 -34.85 -15.69 -21.98
C LYS A 178 -34.44 -16.84 -21.07
N ASP A 179 -33.24 -16.78 -20.49
CA ASP A 179 -32.74 -17.77 -19.53
C ASP A 179 -33.60 -17.81 -18.25
N ALA A 180 -34.19 -16.68 -17.86
CA ALA A 180 -35.16 -16.58 -16.77
C ALA A 180 -36.57 -17.08 -17.15
N GLY A 181 -36.78 -17.61 -18.36
CA GLY A 181 -38.06 -18.15 -18.81
C GLY A 181 -39.10 -17.11 -19.22
N ILE A 182 -38.72 -15.82 -19.26
CA ILE A 182 -39.60 -14.72 -19.67
C ILE A 182 -39.41 -14.50 -21.17
N ALA A 183 -40.52 -14.42 -21.92
CA ALA A 183 -40.51 -14.18 -23.38
C ALA A 183 -39.68 -15.20 -24.21
N VAL A 184 -39.69 -16.49 -23.85
CA VAL A 184 -38.96 -17.58 -24.54
C VAL A 184 -39.27 -17.66 -26.04
N LYS A 185 -40.51 -17.31 -26.43
CA LYS A 185 -40.96 -17.30 -27.84
C LYS A 185 -40.64 -16.02 -28.62
N SER A 186 -40.00 -15.03 -28.00
CA SER A 186 -39.64 -13.78 -28.70
C SER A 186 -38.46 -14.02 -29.65
N GLU A 187 -38.61 -13.66 -30.91
CA GLU A 187 -37.51 -13.70 -31.88
C GLU A 187 -36.55 -12.52 -31.62
N PHE A 188 -35.30 -12.83 -31.32
CA PHE A 188 -34.24 -11.81 -31.15
C PHE A 188 -33.01 -12.26 -31.92
N GLN A 189 -32.58 -11.42 -32.86
CA GLN A 189 -31.42 -11.70 -33.70
C GLN A 189 -30.16 -11.13 -33.07
N ASP A 190 -29.20 -11.99 -32.73
CA ASP A 190 -27.91 -11.57 -32.17
C ASP A 190 -27.02 -10.96 -33.27
N ARG A 191 -26.92 -9.62 -33.27
CA ARG A 191 -26.09 -8.85 -34.22
C ARG A 191 -24.67 -8.60 -33.72
N THR A 192 -24.25 -9.14 -32.57
CA THR A 192 -22.92 -8.90 -32.01
C THR A 192 -21.78 -9.30 -32.96
N ARG A 193 -21.97 -10.37 -33.75
CA ARG A 193 -21.00 -10.81 -34.77
C ARG A 193 -20.85 -9.82 -35.92
N THR A 194 -21.95 -9.20 -36.36
CA THR A 194 -21.95 -8.24 -37.47
C THR A 194 -21.26 -6.95 -37.06
N VAL A 195 -21.59 -6.46 -35.86
CA VAL A 195 -21.01 -5.21 -35.34
C VAL A 195 -19.51 -5.35 -35.08
N LYS A 196 -19.03 -6.56 -34.73
CA LYS A 196 -17.60 -6.85 -34.53
C LYS A 196 -16.76 -6.80 -35.81
N LYS A 197 -17.37 -6.90 -37.00
CA LYS A 197 -16.67 -6.80 -38.30
C LYS A 197 -16.48 -5.35 -38.79
N GLY A 198 -17.18 -4.39 -38.17
CA GLY A 198 -17.09 -2.97 -38.51
C GLY A 198 -16.01 -2.20 -37.74
N TYR A 199 -15.22 -2.89 -36.91
CA TYR A 199 -14.04 -2.40 -36.20
C TYR A 199 -12.80 -3.19 -36.61
#